data_AF-A0A367LW14-F1
#
_entry.id   AF-A0A367LW14-F1
#
_cell.length_a   1.000
_cell.length_b   1.000
_cell.length_c   1.000
_cell.angle_alpha   90.00
_cell.angle_beta   90.00
_cell.angle_gamma   90.00
#
_symmetry.space_group_name_H-M   'P 1'
#
loop_
_entity.id
_entity.type
_entity.pdbx_description
1 polymer ?
#
loop_
_entity_poly.entity_id
_entity_poly.type
_entity_poly.pdbx_seq_one_letter_code
_entity_poly.pdbx_strand_id
1 'polypeptide(L)' 'MLSAELKSQIQGAYTRFLEAKELKPRYGQRLMIAEVAKALGVIKEDEEGHREGEPAVVAVEAGTGTGKTVAYSLAAIA' A
#
# COMPACT_ATOMS: atom_id res chain seq x y z
N MET A 1 -2.90 -10.63 -8.70
CA MET A 1 -1.59 -10.61 -8.00
C MET A 1 -0.86 -9.36 -8.48
N LEU A 2 -0.24 -8.56 -7.60
CA LEU A 2 0.43 -7.32 -8.02
C LEU A 2 1.59 -7.61 -8.99
N SER A 3 1.77 -6.75 -9.99
CA SER A 3 2.89 -6.84 -10.94
C SER A 3 4.24 -6.68 -10.23
N ALA A 4 5.30 -7.22 -10.83
CA ALA A 4 6.66 -7.08 -10.27
C ALA A 4 7.12 -5.61 -10.24
N GLU A 5 6.74 -4.85 -11.27
CA GLU A 5 7.03 -3.42 -11.37
C GLU A 5 6.38 -2.63 -10.24
N LEU A 6 5.08 -2.84 -10.00
CA LEU A 6 4.35 -2.15 -8.93
C LEU A 6 4.93 -2.45 -7.55
N LYS A 7 5.30 -3.71 -7.30
CA LYS A 7 5.98 -4.10 -6.06
C LYS A 7 7.30 -3.35 -5.88
N SER A 8 8.08 -3.22 -6.95
CA SER A 8 9.36 -2.49 -6.94
C SER A 8 9.16 -1.00 -6.67
N GLN A 9 8.14 -0.38 -7.29
CA GLN A 9 7.78 1.03 -7.07
C GLN A 9 7.39 1.29 -5.61
N ILE A 10 6.49 0.48 -5.05
CA ILE A 10 6.06 0.60 -3.64
C ILE A 10 7.25 0.43 -2.70
N GLN A 11 8.10 -0.60 -2.93
CA GLN A 11 9.30 -0.82 -2.13
C GLN A 11 10.25 0.37 -2.20
N GLY A 12 10.53 0.89 -3.40
CA GLY A 12 11.42 2.01 -3.61
C GLY A 12 10.90 3.31 -2.98
N ALA A 13 9.59 3.56 -3.05
CA ALA A 13 8.96 4.69 -2.37
C ALA A 13 9.10 4.56 -0.84
N TYR A 14 8.86 3.37 -0.28
CA TYR A 14 9.02 3.12 1.15
C TYR A 14 10.46 3.31 1.63
N THR A 15 11.45 2.77 0.91
CA THR A 15 12.87 2.95 1.25
C THR A 15 13.27 4.42 1.25
N ARG A 16 12.95 5.16 0.19
CA ARG A 16 13.26 6.60 0.09
C ARG A 16 12.59 7.41 1.20
N PHE A 17 11.34 7.08 1.54
CA PHE A 17 10.63 7.73 2.63
C PHE A 17 11.34 7.50 3.98
N LEU A 18 11.73 6.27 4.27
CA LEU A 18 12.42 5.92 5.52
C LEU A 18 13.76 6.64 5.63
N GLU A 19 14.55 6.67 4.54
CA GLU A 19 15.84 7.37 4.48
C GLU A 19 15.65 8.88 4.71
N ALA A 20 14.72 9.52 3.99
CA ALA A 20 14.48 10.96 4.10
C ALA A 20 13.96 11.41 5.48
N LYS A 21 13.41 10.48 6.27
CA LYS A 21 12.90 10.73 7.62
C LYS A 21 13.78 10.14 8.72
N GLU A 22 14.91 9.52 8.36
CA GLU A 22 15.81 8.82 9.29
C GLU A 22 15.08 7.77 10.15
N LEU A 23 14.10 7.10 9.56
CA LEU A 23 13.26 6.10 10.22
C LEU A 23 13.74 4.69 9.92
N LYS A 24 13.48 3.77 10.85
CA LYS A 24 13.71 2.33 10.66
C LYS A 24 12.45 1.63 10.18
N PRO A 25 12.55 0.65 9.26
CA PRO A 25 11.41 -0.11 8.78
C PRO A 25 10.79 -0.92 9.91
N ARG A 26 9.46 -0.96 9.96
CA ARG A 26 8.70 -1.79 10.93
C ARG A 26 7.93 -2.90 10.22
N TYR A 27 7.83 -4.07 10.86
CA TYR A 27 7.11 -5.20 10.28
C TYR A 27 5.63 -4.90 10.03
N GLY A 28 4.93 -4.31 11.01
CA GLY A 28 3.51 -3.97 10.88
C GLY A 28 3.22 -3.00 9.73
N GLN A 29 4.14 -2.06 9.45
CA GLN A 29 4.03 -1.16 8.29
C GLN A 29 4.12 -1.93 6.97
N ARG A 30 5.11 -2.83 6.84
CA ARG A 30 5.27 -3.64 5.63
C ARG A 30 4.07 -4.56 5.39
N LEU A 31 3.51 -5.15 6.45
CA LEU A 31 2.32 -5.98 6.36
C LEU A 31 1.10 -5.15 5.92
N MET A 32 0.87 -3.99 6.55
CA MET A 32 -0.22 -3.09 6.17
C MET A 32 -0.09 -2.59 4.73
N ILE A 33 1.11 -2.21 4.28
CA ILE A 33 1.35 -1.82 2.88
C ILE A 33 0.94 -2.96 1.94
N ALA A 34 1.34 -4.20 2.24
CA ALA A 34 1.02 -5.35 1.42
C ALA A 34 -0.49 -5.62 1.36
N GLU A 35 -1.20 -5.55 2.48
CA GLU A 35 -2.66 -5.80 2.51
C GLU A 35 -3.45 -4.71 1.79
N VAL A 36 -3.10 -3.43 1.97
CA VAL A 36 -3.75 -2.33 1.26
C VAL A 36 -3.46 -2.38 -0.24
N ALA A 37 -2.19 -2.59 -0.63
CA ALA A 37 -1.83 -2.65 -2.05
C ALA A 37 -2.52 -3.82 -2.76
N LYS A 38 -2.65 -4.99 -2.11
CA LYS A 38 -3.42 -6.12 -2.66
C LYS A 38 -4.89 -5.76 -2.84
N ALA A 39 -5.51 -5.13 -1.85
CA ALA A 39 -6.92 -4.76 -1.91
C ALA A 39 -7.21 -3.74 -3.02
N LEU A 40 -6.31 -2.77 -3.23
CA LEU A 40 -6.42 -1.81 -4.33
C LEU A 40 -6.16 -2.47 -5.69
N GLY A 41 -5.11 -3.29 -5.82
CA GLY A 41 -4.72 -3.91 -7.09
C GLY A 41 -5.63 -5.05 -7.57
N VAL A 42 -6.73 -5.35 -6.89
CA VAL A 42 -7.79 -6.26 -7.38
C VAL A 42 -9.04 -5.51 -7.85
N ILE A 43 -9.09 -4.19 -7.68
CA ILE A 43 -10.16 -3.36 -8.23
C ILE A 43 -10.07 -3.47 -9.76
N LYS A 44 -11.19 -3.88 -10.37
CA LYS A 44 -11.31 -3.92 -11.83
C LYS A 44 -11.74 -2.54 -12.30
N GLU A 45 -11.28 -2.18 -13.48
CA GLU A 45 -11.65 -0.96 -14.15
C GLU A 45 -12.10 -1.29 -15.57
N ASP A 46 -13.07 -0.54 -16.08
CA ASP A 46 -13.48 -0.60 -17.48
C ASP A 46 -12.45 0.11 -18.39
N GLU A 47 -12.73 0.17 -19.69
CA GLU A 47 -11.85 0.83 -20.67
C GLU A 47 -11.72 2.35 -20.46
N GLU A 48 -12.63 2.95 -19.69
CA GLU A 48 -12.68 4.38 -19.38
C GLU A 48 -12.04 4.69 -18.00
N GLY A 49 -11.56 3.66 -17.29
CA GLY A 49 -10.95 3.77 -15.97
C GLY A 49 -11.95 3.89 -14.83
N HIS A 50 -13.23 3.60 -15.06
CA HIS A 50 -14.21 3.54 -13.99
C HIS A 50 -14.16 2.20 -13.28
N ARG A 51 -14.27 2.24 -11.96
CA ARG A 51 -14.37 1.03 -11.14
C ARG A 51 -15.52 0.13 -11.60
N GLU A 52 -15.20 -1.14 -11.83
CA GLU A 52 -16.16 -2.22 -12.00
C GLU A 52 -16.21 -3.14 -10.77
N GLY A 53 -17.41 -3.67 -10.50
CA GLY A 53 -17.65 -4.69 -9.49
C GLY A 53 -17.78 -4.17 -8.06
N GLU A 54 -17.76 -5.10 -7.12
CA GLU A 54 -18.05 -4.84 -5.71
C GLU A 54 -16.98 -3.95 -5.02
N PRO A 55 -17.34 -3.26 -3.92
CA PRO A 55 -16.39 -2.56 -3.07
C PRO A 55 -15.25 -3.47 -2.59
N ALA A 56 -14.03 -2.95 -2.69
CA ALA A 56 -12.81 -3.59 -2.23
C ALA A 56 -12.54 -3.03 -0.85
N VAL A 57 -12.78 -3.85 0.17
CA VAL A 57 -12.71 -3.43 1.57
C VAL A 57 -11.56 -4.17 2.23
N VAL A 58 -10.71 -3.41 2.93
CA VAL A 58 -9.65 -3.94 3.78
C VAL A 58 -9.81 -3.36 5.18
N ALA A 59 -9.81 -4.23 6.19
CA ALA A 59 -9.82 -3.84 7.58
C ALA A 59 -8.48 -4.24 8.21
N VAL A 60 -7.72 -3.25 8.69
CA VAL A 60 -6.44 -3.47 9.35
C VAL A 60 -6.46 -2.83 10.72
N GLU A 61 -6.34 -3.65 11.76
CA GLU A 61 -6.10 -3.16 13.11
C GLU A 61 -4.62 -2.84 13.29
N ALA A 62 -4.31 -1.67 13.84
CA ALA A 62 -2.95 -1.33 14.20
C ALA A 62 -2.91 -0.33 15.37
N GLY A 63 -2.01 -0.57 16.32
CA GLY A 63 -1.80 0.28 17.50
C GLY A 63 -1.31 1.69 17.16
N THR A 64 -1.36 2.61 18.12
CA THR A 64 -0.77 3.96 17.99
C THR A 64 0.76 3.89 17.84
N GLY A 65 1.35 4.88 17.18
CA GLY A 65 2.81 4.93 16.97
C GLY A 65 3.38 3.89 15.97
N THR A 66 2.53 3.05 15.37
CA THR A 66 2.97 2.04 14.38
C THR A 66 3.25 2.62 12.99
N GLY A 67 2.93 3.90 12.75
CA GLY A 67 3.12 4.56 11.46
C GLY A 67 2.09 4.16 10.40
N LYS A 68 0.83 3.94 10.82
CA LYS A 68 -0.31 3.59 9.95
C LYS A 68 -0.47 4.52 8.76
N THR A 69 -0.33 5.82 8.97
CA THR A 69 -0.47 6.86 7.94
C THR A 69 0.48 6.65 6.78
N VAL A 70 1.76 6.40 7.08
CA VAL A 70 2.77 6.13 6.06
C VAL A 70 2.43 4.86 5.27
N ALA A 71 1.98 3.83 5.97
CA ALA A 71 1.72 2.53 5.37
C ALA A 71 0.55 2.57 4.36
N TYR A 72 -0.60 3.15 4.70
CA TYR A 72 -1.69 3.23 3.72
C TYR A 72 -1.41 4.23 2.59
N SER A 73 -0.71 5.33 2.86
CA SER A 73 -0.40 6.32 1.82
C SER A 73 0.54 5.75 0.76
N LEU A 74 1.58 5.01 1.17
CA LEU A 74 2.52 4.39 0.23
C LEU A 74 1.89 3.25 -0.58
N ALA A 75 0.94 2.52 0.01
CA ALA A 75 0.21 1.48 -0.70
C ALA A 75 -0.71 2.03 -1.80
N ALA A 76 -1.14 3.29 -1.69
CA ALA A 76 -2.00 3.97 -2.65
C ALA A 76 -1.24 4.79 -3.71
N ILE A 77 0.11 4.72 -3.73
CA ILE A 77 0.93 5.31 -4.81
C ILE A 77 0.83 4.48 -6.11
N ALA A 78 0.23 3.29 -6.00
CA ALA A 78 -0.04 2.38 -7.11
C ALA A 78 -0.90 3.01 -8.21
#